data_AF-A0ABD5Z462-F1
#
_entry.id   AF-A0ABD5Z462-F1
#
_cell.length_a   1.000
_cell.length_b   1.000
_cell.length_c   1.000
_cell.angle_alpha   90.00
_cell.angle_beta   90.00
_cell.angle_gamma   90.00
#
_symmetry.space_group_name_H-M   'P 1'
#
loop_
_entity.id
_entity.type
_entity.pdbx_description
1 polymer ?
#
loop_
_entity_poly.entity_id
_entity_poly.type
_entity_poly.pdbx_seq_one_letter_code
_entity_poly.pdbx_strand_id
1 'polypeptide(L)' 'MSESDSSPPDLDECDFCAHLADHECRGCGAAACPLHYNGPLELCVECAERVTPDGRRGDTVHF' A
#
# COMPACT_ATOMS: atom_id res chain seq x y z
N MET A 1 11.26 35.55 -10.96
CA MET A 1 11.97 34.68 -9.99
C MET A 1 11.28 33.35 -10.12
N SER A 2 12.03 32.32 -10.50
CA SER A 2 11.51 31.02 -10.90
C SER A 2 10.83 30.33 -9.71
N GLU A 3 9.59 29.90 -9.92
CA GLU A 3 8.90 29.01 -9.00
C GLU A 3 9.59 27.65 -9.14
N SER A 4 10.51 27.37 -8.21
CA SER A 4 11.02 26.02 -8.01
C SER A 4 9.88 25.21 -7.39
N ASP A 5 8.94 24.78 -8.24
CA ASP A 5 7.97 23.75 -7.89
C ASP A 5 8.74 22.42 -7.78
N SER A 6 9.51 22.31 -6.69
CA SER A 6 10.08 21.06 -6.22
C SER A 6 9.01 20.33 -5.42
N SER A 7 7.81 20.19 -5.97
CA SER A 7 6.86 19.20 -5.46
C SER A 7 7.49 17.85 -5.79
N PRO A 8 7.83 17.00 -4.80
CA PRO A 8 8.20 15.62 -5.11
C PRO A 8 7.10 15.03 -6.02
N PRO A 9 7.44 14.15 -6.97
CA PRO A 9 6.41 13.51 -7.80
C PRO A 9 5.30 13.02 -6.87
N ASP A 10 4.05 13.30 -7.21
CA ASP A 10 2.86 13.00 -6.43
C ASP A 10 2.80 11.48 -6.16
N LEU A 11 3.58 11.01 -5.21
CA LEU A 11 3.46 9.69 -4.64
C LEU A 11 2.25 9.81 -3.75
N ASP A 12 1.14 9.23 -4.22
CA ASP A 12 -0.11 9.20 -3.49
C ASP A 12 0.15 8.70 -2.06
N GLU A 13 -0.52 9.31 -1.08
CA GLU A 13 -0.50 8.77 0.28
C GLU A 13 -1.23 7.44 0.31
N CYS A 14 -0.74 6.52 1.14
CA CYS A 14 -1.40 5.24 1.34
C CYS A 14 -2.80 5.46 1.93
N ASP A 15 -3.81 4.85 1.32
CA ASP A 15 -5.22 4.99 1.75
C ASP A 15 -5.47 4.39 3.15
N PHE A 16 -4.51 3.62 3.68
CA PHE A 16 -4.61 2.92 4.97
C PHE A 16 -3.74 3.54 6.07
N CYS A 17 -2.79 4.41 5.73
CA CYS A 17 -1.93 5.10 6.70
C CYS A 17 -1.21 6.32 6.10
N ALA A 18 -0.65 7.21 6.93
CA ALA A 18 0.06 8.42 6.45
C ALA A 18 1.48 8.16 5.87
N HIS A 19 1.73 7.01 5.25
CA HIS A 19 2.98 6.73 4.54
C HIS A 19 2.78 6.90 3.03
N LEU A 20 3.85 7.19 2.30
CA LEU A 20 3.81 7.24 0.84
C LEU A 20 3.47 5.86 0.27
N ALA A 21 2.56 5.83 -0.69
CA ALA A 21 2.28 4.67 -1.50
C ALA A 21 3.33 4.50 -2.59
N ASP A 22 3.63 3.25 -2.92
CA ASP A 22 4.50 2.88 -4.04
C ASP A 22 3.82 1.83 -4.94
N HIS A 23 2.59 1.44 -4.57
CA HIS A 23 1.84 0.37 -5.22
C HIS A 23 0.36 0.76 -5.32
N GLU A 24 -0.29 0.32 -6.39
CA GLU A 24 -1.73 0.44 -6.58
C GLU A 24 -2.37 -0.94 -6.47
N CYS A 25 -3.45 -1.06 -5.69
CA CYS A 25 -4.19 -2.30 -5.56
C CYS A 25 -4.90 -2.65 -6.88
N ARG A 26 -4.57 -3.80 -7.48
CA ARG A 26 -5.24 -4.27 -8.70
C ARG A 26 -6.75 -4.55 -8.53
N GLY A 27 -7.19 -4.81 -7.30
CA GLY A 27 -8.58 -5.16 -7.01
C GLY A 27 -9.52 -3.97 -6.87
N CYS A 28 -9.05 -2.84 -6.33
CA CYS A 28 -9.89 -1.67 -6.04
C CYS A 28 -9.28 -0.33 -6.45
N GLY A 29 -8.03 -0.29 -6.93
CA GLY A 29 -7.31 0.94 -7.29
C GLY A 29 -6.76 1.75 -6.12
N ALA A 30 -6.83 1.24 -4.89
CA ALA A 30 -6.33 1.95 -3.71
C ALA A 30 -4.80 2.09 -3.73
N ALA A 31 -4.30 3.26 -3.36
CA ALA A 31 -2.89 3.52 -3.17
C ALA A 31 -2.42 2.86 -1.87
N ALA A 32 -1.42 1.98 -1.96
CA ALA A 32 -0.93 1.20 -0.83
C ALA A 32 0.58 1.35 -0.67
N CYS A 33 1.02 1.61 0.57
CA CYS A 33 2.43 1.51 0.92
C CYS A 33 2.86 0.03 0.98
N PRO A 34 4.17 -0.27 0.93
CA PRO A 34 4.69 -1.64 0.97
C PRO A 34 4.23 -2.47 2.19
N LEU A 35 3.81 -1.82 3.28
CA LEU A 35 3.27 -2.49 4.47
C LEU A 35 1.82 -2.96 4.29
N HIS A 36 1.03 -2.24 3.50
CA HIS A 36 -0.39 -2.54 3.25
C HIS A 36 -0.62 -3.15 1.87
N TYR A 37 0.46 -3.51 1.17
CA TYR A 37 0.41 -4.14 -0.15
C TYR A 37 0.90 -5.58 -0.06
N ASN A 38 0.08 -6.51 -0.52
CA ASN A 38 0.43 -7.91 -0.68
C ASN A 38 0.98 -8.12 -2.10
N GLY A 39 2.31 -8.01 -2.24
CA GLY A 39 3.02 -8.17 -3.51
C GLY A 39 2.67 -9.44 -4.29
N PRO A 40 2.67 -10.64 -3.67
CA PRO A 40 2.30 -11.88 -4.34
C PRO A 40 0.89 -11.90 -4.95
N LEU A 41 -0.06 -11.18 -4.36
CA LEU A 41 -1.45 -11.09 -4.86
C LEU A 41 -1.70 -9.84 -5.69
N GLU A 42 -0.78 -8.88 -5.67
CA GLU A 42 -0.93 -7.54 -6.24
C GLU A 42 -2.14 -6.76 -5.68
N LEU A 43 -2.43 -6.93 -4.38
CA LEU A 43 -3.63 -6.39 -3.72
C LEU A 43 -3.28 -5.61 -2.46
N CYS A 44 -4.12 -4.63 -2.09
CA CYS A 44 -4.07 -4.05 -0.75
C CYS A 44 -4.49 -5.06 0.32
N VAL A 45 -4.18 -4.76 1.58
CA VAL A 45 -4.46 -5.61 2.74
C VAL A 45 -5.93 -6.06 2.81
N GLU A 46 -6.89 -5.17 2.57
CA GLU A 46 -8.31 -5.54 2.61
C GLU A 46 -8.72 -6.48 1.46
N CYS A 47 -8.23 -6.22 0.24
CA CYS A 47 -8.55 -7.08 -0.90
C CYS A 47 -7.86 -8.44 -0.76
N ALA A 48 -6.63 -8.46 -0.25
CA ALA A 48 -5.90 -9.66 0.09
C ALA A 48 -6.67 -10.50 1.13
N GLU A 49 -7.16 -9.88 2.22
CA GLU A 49 -7.96 -10.57 3.24
C GLU A 49 -9.25 -11.19 2.68
N ARG A 50 -9.87 -10.57 1.67
CA ARG A 50 -11.07 -11.13 1.01
C ARG A 50 -10.76 -12.36 0.15
N VAL A 51 -9.59 -12.41 -0.49
CA VAL A 51 -9.21 -13.53 -1.39
C VAL A 51 -8.48 -14.66 -0.67
N THR A 52 -7.77 -14.34 0.42
CA THR A 52 -7.17 -15.31 1.33
C THR A 52 -7.80 -15.18 2.72
N PRO A 53 -9.03 -15.67 2.90
CA PRO A 53 -9.70 -15.67 4.21
C PRO A 53 -9.02 -16.59 5.24
N ASP A 54 -8.06 -17.41 4.79
CA ASP A 54 -7.19 -18.20 5.67
C ASP A 54 -6.26 -17.26 6.44
N GLY A 55 -6.75 -16.77 7.59
CA GLY A 55 -6.15 -15.77 8.47
C GLY A 55 -4.78 -16.13 9.08
N ARG A 56 -3.82 -16.56 8.27
CA ARG A 56 -2.40 -16.51 8.61
C ARG A 56 -1.90 -15.12 8.31
N ARG A 57 -2.21 -14.19 9.23
CA ARG A 57 -1.28 -13.08 9.51
C ARG A 57 0.10 -13.71 9.53
N GLY A 58 0.98 -13.25 8.65
CA GLY A 58 2.39 -13.59 8.76
C GLY A 58 2.77 -13.37 10.22
N ASP A 59 3.22 -14.43 10.87
CA ASP A 59 3.93 -14.39 12.14
C ASP A 59 5.03 -13.32 12.01
N THR A 60 4.71 -12.07 12.36
CA THR A 60 5.70 -11.16 12.90
C THR A 60 6.01 -11.70 14.28
N VAL A 61 6.94 -12.66 14.29
CA VAL A 61 7.81 -12.97 15.42
C VAL A 61 8.33 -11.64 15.99
N HIS A 62 7.68 -11.16 17.03
CA HIS A 62 8.28 -10.21 17.96
C HIS A 62 9.05 -11.04 18.98
N PHE A 63 10.38 -10.95 18.92
CA PHE A 63 11.30 -11.44 19.97
C PHE A 63 11.22 -10.54 21.19
#